data_AF-A0A7C3BHZ5-F1
#
_entry.id   AF-A0A7C3BHZ5-F1
#
_cell.length_a   1.000
_cell.length_b   1.000
_cell.length_c   1.000
_cell.angle_alpha   90.00
_cell.angle_beta   90.00
_cell.angle_gamma   90.00
#
_symmetry.space_group_name_H-M   'P 1'
#
loop_
_entity.id
_entity.type
_entity.pdbx_description
1 polymer ?
#
loop_
_entity_poly.entity_id
_entity_poly.type
_entity_poly.pdbx_seq_one_letter_code
_entity_poly.pdbx_strand_id
1 'polypeptide(L)'
;MFDAITLDFVGMIVAALLTIMILSYILGDNKLFRGATHVFIGVAAGYAGAVAWDSVIRPNLVSPIFSEGLGALLDFEMIVAWILVIMLLFKIMPVTAKVGSLPMALLVGVGAAIVLGGAITGTLIPQSRAAMHSLRMSEATSDLGNSAFEHLTNAVILIVGTLCTLIYFRFTTGARDSKLQIIERPMQILRVIGRVFIGITFGAMYAGALMAAIIALAERAQFLGNVISEILGIF
;
A
#
# COMPACT_ATOMS: atom_id res chain seq x y z
N MET A 1 -20.73 -16.38 -28.58
CA MET A 1 -21.70 -15.38 -28.06
C MET A 1 -22.47 -15.95 -26.87
N PHE A 2 -23.10 -17.13 -26.99
CA PHE A 2 -23.76 -17.80 -25.85
C PHE A 2 -22.81 -18.13 -24.68
N ASP A 3 -21.55 -18.54 -24.95
CA ASP A 3 -20.58 -18.87 -23.89
C ASP A 3 -20.10 -17.64 -23.08
N ALA A 4 -20.14 -16.45 -23.67
CA ALA A 4 -19.75 -15.22 -22.97
C ALA A 4 -20.84 -14.80 -21.98
N ILE A 5 -22.10 -14.84 -22.42
CA ILE A 5 -23.27 -14.49 -21.60
C ILE A 5 -23.40 -15.44 -20.39
N THR A 6 -23.18 -16.73 -20.60
CA THR A 6 -23.22 -17.71 -19.50
C THR A 6 -22.06 -17.52 -18.53
N LEU A 7 -20.85 -17.20 -19.02
CA LEU A 7 -19.69 -16.92 -18.17
C LEU A 7 -19.90 -15.65 -17.33
N ASP A 8 -20.43 -14.59 -17.93
CA ASP A 8 -20.71 -13.32 -17.23
C ASP A 8 -21.75 -13.52 -16.12
N PHE A 9 -22.81 -14.29 -16.40
CA PHE A 9 -23.83 -14.63 -15.42
C PHE A 9 -23.29 -15.49 -14.26
N VAL A 10 -22.48 -16.51 -14.57
CA VAL A 10 -21.82 -17.33 -13.52
C VAL A 10 -20.85 -16.46 -12.70
N GLY A 11 -20.08 -15.59 -13.36
CA GLY A 11 -19.17 -14.66 -12.70
C GLY A 11 -19.89 -13.72 -11.74
N MET A 12 -21.04 -13.20 -12.16
CA MET A 12 -21.90 -12.37 -11.32
C MET A 12 -22.39 -13.11 -10.07
N ILE A 13 -22.88 -14.35 -10.21
CA ILE A 13 -23.33 -15.18 -9.09
C ILE A 13 -22.19 -15.46 -8.12
N VAL A 14 -21.02 -15.84 -8.64
CA VAL A 14 -19.82 -16.11 -7.82
C VAL A 14 -19.40 -14.85 -7.07
N ALA A 15 -19.38 -13.70 -7.74
CA ALA A 15 -19.06 -12.41 -7.12
C ALA A 15 -20.06 -12.01 -6.03
N ALA A 16 -21.37 -12.23 -6.25
CA ALA A 16 -22.41 -11.99 -5.26
C ALA A 16 -22.25 -12.89 -4.03
N LEU A 17 -22.02 -14.19 -4.25
CA LEU A 17 -21.80 -15.17 -3.18
C LEU A 17 -20.57 -14.80 -2.34
N LEU A 18 -19.43 -14.49 -2.98
CA LEU A 18 -18.21 -14.08 -2.28
C LEU A 18 -18.42 -12.76 -1.51
N THR A 19 -19.16 -11.81 -2.09
CA THR A 19 -19.48 -10.54 -1.41
C THR A 19 -20.29 -10.79 -0.14
N ILE A 20 -21.32 -11.65 -0.21
CA ILE A 20 -22.12 -12.04 0.97
C ILE A 20 -21.25 -12.74 2.01
N MET A 21 -20.37 -13.66 1.60
CA MET A 21 -19.47 -14.36 2.52
C MET A 21 -18.54 -13.38 3.26
N ILE A 22 -18.02 -12.36 2.58
CA ILE A 22 -17.17 -11.33 3.19
C ILE A 22 -18.00 -10.44 4.14
N LEU A 23 -19.16 -9.94 3.70
CA LEU A 23 -20.05 -9.10 4.52
C LEU A 23 -20.59 -9.83 5.76
N SER A 24 -20.64 -11.16 5.72
CA SER A 24 -21.03 -12.00 6.85
C SER A 24 -20.18 -11.75 8.11
N TYR A 25 -18.97 -11.20 7.95
CA TYR A 25 -18.10 -10.78 9.07
C TYR A 25 -18.75 -9.77 10.02
N ILE A 26 -19.72 -8.97 9.55
CA ILE A 26 -20.48 -8.03 10.39
C ILE A 26 -21.20 -8.78 11.54
N LEU A 27 -21.57 -10.04 11.32
CA LEU A 27 -22.21 -10.91 12.32
C LEU A 27 -21.19 -11.65 13.21
N GLY A 28 -19.89 -11.38 13.06
CA GLY A 28 -18.78 -12.05 13.74
C GLY A 28 -18.03 -13.07 12.86
N ASP A 29 -17.05 -13.75 13.47
CA ASP A 29 -16.26 -14.77 12.77
C ASP A 29 -17.08 -16.05 12.51
N ASN A 30 -17.42 -16.26 11.24
CA ASN A 30 -18.16 -17.43 10.79
C ASN A 30 -17.39 -18.23 9.72
N LYS A 31 -17.86 -19.45 9.44
CA LYS A 31 -17.22 -20.36 8.48
C LYS A 31 -17.24 -19.81 7.05
N LEU A 32 -18.26 -19.03 6.69
CA LEU A 32 -18.41 -18.45 5.36
C LEU A 32 -17.34 -17.39 5.11
N PHE A 33 -17.20 -16.43 6.03
CA PHE A 33 -16.14 -15.41 5.99
C PHE A 33 -14.76 -16.05 5.89
N ARG A 34 -14.45 -17.01 6.78
CA ARG A 34 -13.17 -17.74 6.74
C ARG A 34 -12.96 -18.44 5.40
N GLY A 35 -13.99 -19.09 4.86
CA GLY A 35 -13.91 -19.72 3.54
C GLY A 35 -13.53 -18.73 2.44
N ALA A 36 -14.19 -17.57 2.39
CA ALA A 36 -13.88 -16.52 1.41
C ALA A 36 -12.45 -15.99 1.58
N THR A 37 -11.98 -15.80 2.82
CA THR A 37 -10.61 -15.37 3.09
C THR A 37 -9.58 -16.40 2.63
N HIS A 38 -9.82 -17.70 2.85
CA HIS A 38 -8.91 -18.76 2.38
C HIS A 38 -8.86 -18.81 0.85
N VAL A 39 -10.01 -18.68 0.18
CA VAL A 39 -10.07 -18.60 -1.28
C VAL A 39 -9.30 -17.37 -1.77
N PHE A 40 -9.53 -16.21 -1.18
CA PHE A 40 -8.83 -14.97 -1.53
C PHE A 40 -7.31 -15.10 -1.37
N ILE A 41 -6.83 -15.61 -0.23
CA ILE A 41 -5.40 -15.83 0.01
C ILE A 41 -4.84 -16.85 -0.97
N GLY A 42 -5.56 -17.94 -1.24
CA GLY A 42 -5.15 -18.98 -2.19
C GLY A 42 -5.00 -18.45 -3.61
N VAL A 43 -5.98 -17.67 -4.09
CA VAL A 43 -5.93 -17.02 -5.41
C VAL A 43 -4.79 -16.00 -5.48
N ALA A 44 -4.62 -15.17 -4.44
CA ALA A 44 -3.53 -14.20 -4.38
C ALA A 44 -2.15 -14.87 -4.41
N ALA A 45 -1.95 -15.94 -3.63
CA ALA A 45 -0.72 -16.72 -3.63
C ALA A 45 -0.48 -17.44 -4.97
N GLY A 46 -1.55 -17.99 -5.57
CA GLY A 46 -1.48 -18.61 -6.89
C GLY A 46 -1.08 -17.63 -7.99
N TYR A 47 -1.70 -16.45 -8.02
CA TYR A 47 -1.34 -15.38 -8.96
C TYR A 47 0.10 -14.92 -8.76
N ALA A 48 0.52 -14.66 -7.51
CA ALA A 48 1.90 -14.29 -7.21
C ALA A 48 2.89 -15.38 -7.63
N GLY A 49 2.54 -16.65 -7.43
CA GLY A 49 3.34 -17.80 -7.86
C GLY A 49 3.44 -17.90 -9.39
N ALA A 50 2.34 -17.67 -10.11
CA ALA A 50 2.34 -17.65 -11.58
C ALA A 50 3.22 -16.51 -12.12
N VAL A 51 3.09 -15.32 -11.55
CA VAL A 51 3.95 -14.17 -11.90
C VAL A 51 5.42 -14.48 -11.62
N ALA A 52 5.74 -15.08 -10.47
CA ALA A 52 7.10 -15.48 -10.14
C ALA A 52 7.64 -16.54 -11.10
N TRP A 53 6.79 -17.49 -11.51
CA TRP A 53 7.16 -18.50 -12.50
C TRP A 53 7.51 -17.86 -13.85
N ASP A 54 6.60 -17.07 -14.43
CA ASP A 54 6.80 -16.51 -15.77
C ASP A 54 7.82 -15.39 -15.81
N SER A 55 7.92 -14.58 -14.75
CA SER A 55 8.77 -13.38 -14.75
C SER A 55 10.16 -13.63 -14.19
N VAL A 56 10.35 -14.68 -13.39
CA VAL A 56 11.62 -14.92 -12.67
C VAL A 56 12.14 -16.33 -12.87
N ILE A 57 11.38 -17.35 -12.46
CA ILE A 57 11.90 -18.73 -12.41
C ILE A 57 12.15 -19.27 -13.82
N ARG A 58 11.15 -19.16 -14.71
CA ARG A 58 11.27 -19.65 -16.07
C ARG A 58 12.39 -18.94 -16.85
N PRO A 59 12.47 -17.61 -16.93
CA PRO A 59 13.52 -16.95 -17.71
C PRO A 59 14.91 -17.09 -17.09
N ASN A 60 15.05 -17.08 -15.75
CA ASN A 60 16.38 -17.02 -15.12
C ASN A 60 16.93 -18.39 -14.69
N LEU A 61 16.09 -19.39 -14.44
CA LEU A 61 16.55 -20.72 -14.00
C LEU A 61 16.27 -21.82 -15.03
N VAL A 62 15.14 -21.78 -15.74
CA VAL A 62 14.70 -22.88 -16.60
C VAL A 62 15.19 -22.69 -18.03
N SER A 63 14.89 -21.54 -18.64
CA SER A 63 15.20 -21.25 -20.04
C SER A 63 16.68 -21.39 -20.40
N PRO A 64 17.65 -20.88 -19.59
CA PRO A 64 19.07 -20.96 -19.93
C PRO A 64 19.59 -22.40 -20.02
N ILE A 65 19.08 -23.30 -19.17
CA ILE A 65 19.46 -24.72 -19.18
C ILE A 65 19.00 -25.39 -20.49
N PHE A 66 17.85 -25.00 -21.03
CA PHE A 66 17.33 -25.55 -22.29
C PHE A 66 17.98 -24.94 -23.53
N SER A 67 18.39 -23.66 -23.49
CA SER A 67 19.01 -22.99 -24.63
C SER A 67 20.51 -23.24 -24.74
N GLU A 68 21.22 -23.27 -23.62
CA GLU A 68 22.70 -23.30 -23.58
C GLU A 68 23.25 -24.62 -23.00
N GLY A 69 22.37 -25.53 -22.57
CA GLY A 69 22.72 -26.83 -22.01
C GLY A 69 23.41 -26.73 -20.64
N LEU A 70 24.20 -27.75 -20.28
CA LEU A 70 24.93 -27.79 -19.00
C LEU A 70 26.03 -26.73 -18.87
N GLY A 71 26.43 -26.09 -19.98
CA GLY A 71 27.40 -24.98 -19.97
C GLY A 71 26.90 -23.75 -19.22
N ALA A 72 25.59 -23.49 -19.26
CA ALA A 72 24.96 -22.39 -18.55
C ALA A 72 25.11 -22.50 -17.02
N LEU A 73 25.23 -23.73 -16.49
CA LEU A 73 25.44 -23.95 -15.06
C LEU A 73 26.83 -23.52 -14.58
N LEU A 74 27.74 -23.16 -15.49
CA LEU A 74 29.05 -22.61 -15.15
C LEU A 74 29.00 -21.09 -14.94
N ASP A 75 27.91 -20.43 -15.32
CA ASP A 75 27.73 -19.00 -15.08
C ASP A 75 27.53 -18.73 -13.59
N PHE A 76 28.31 -17.77 -13.09
CA PHE A 76 28.34 -17.43 -11.66
C PHE A 76 26.95 -17.06 -11.12
N GLU A 77 26.15 -16.32 -11.90
CA GLU A 77 24.82 -15.89 -11.50
C GLU A 77 23.85 -17.07 -11.30
N MET A 78 23.87 -18.03 -12.22
CA MET A 78 23.01 -19.21 -12.14
C MET A 78 23.43 -20.14 -11.00
N ILE A 79 24.74 -20.28 -10.74
CA ILE A 79 25.26 -21.04 -9.58
C ILE A 79 24.72 -20.43 -8.28
N VAL A 80 24.85 -19.12 -8.11
CA VAL A 80 24.36 -18.44 -6.89
C VAL A 80 22.84 -18.63 -6.74
N ALA A 81 22.07 -18.45 -7.81
CA ALA A 81 20.63 -18.63 -7.80
C ALA A 81 20.23 -20.06 -7.37
N TRP A 82 20.84 -21.09 -7.97
CA TRP A 82 20.55 -22.49 -7.62
C TRP A 82 20.99 -22.84 -6.21
N ILE A 83 22.13 -22.34 -5.73
CA ILE A 83 22.56 -22.53 -4.34
C ILE A 83 21.51 -21.95 -3.39
N LEU A 84 21.03 -20.73 -3.65
CA LEU A 84 20.00 -20.11 -2.81
C LEU A 84 18.68 -20.89 -2.84
N VAL A 85 18.27 -21.40 -4.00
CA VAL A 85 17.07 -22.25 -4.14
C VAL A 85 17.23 -23.55 -3.35
N ILE A 86 18.35 -24.25 -3.48
CA ILE A 86 18.61 -25.50 -2.74
C ILE A 86 18.67 -25.23 -1.24
N MET A 87 19.34 -24.16 -0.81
CA MET A 87 19.35 -23.75 0.60
C MET A 87 17.94 -23.46 1.11
N LEU A 88 17.08 -22.87 0.27
CA LEU A 88 15.69 -22.60 0.61
C LEU A 88 14.87 -23.87 0.79
N LEU A 89 15.08 -24.89 -0.06
CA LEU A 89 14.40 -26.19 0.03
C LEU A 89 14.67 -26.90 1.37
N PHE A 90 15.84 -26.70 1.98
CA PHE A 90 16.13 -27.26 3.30
C PHE A 90 15.22 -26.72 4.42
N LYS A 91 14.51 -25.61 4.20
CA LYS A 91 13.54 -25.08 5.15
C LYS A 91 12.25 -25.92 5.25
N ILE A 92 12.01 -26.83 4.30
CA ILE A 92 10.88 -27.77 4.34
C ILE A 92 11.05 -28.78 5.49
N MET A 93 12.30 -29.13 5.84
CA MET A 93 12.60 -30.07 6.92
C MET A 93 13.04 -29.33 8.20
N PRO A 94 12.49 -29.67 9.38
CA PRO A 94 12.79 -28.96 10.63
C PRO A 94 14.25 -29.08 11.07
N VAL A 95 14.93 -30.19 10.72
CA VAL A 95 16.32 -30.48 11.10
C VAL A 95 17.33 -29.60 10.34
N THR A 96 17.06 -29.30 9.06
CA THR A 96 17.97 -28.55 8.17
C THR A 96 17.54 -27.09 8.00
N ALA A 97 16.47 -26.66 8.68
CA ALA A 97 15.86 -25.34 8.51
C ALA A 97 16.82 -24.16 8.77
N LYS A 98 17.87 -24.35 9.57
CA LYS A 98 18.90 -23.31 9.82
C LYS A 98 19.68 -22.94 8.56
N VAL A 99 19.90 -23.88 7.64
CA VAL A 99 20.63 -23.64 6.38
C VAL A 99 19.82 -22.74 5.45
N GLY A 100 18.49 -22.85 5.46
CA GLY A 100 17.59 -21.98 4.70
C GLY A 100 17.37 -20.59 5.30
N SER A 101 18.09 -20.21 6.37
CA SER A 101 17.96 -18.89 7.00
C SER A 101 18.50 -17.76 6.13
N LEU A 102 19.59 -18.00 5.39
CA LEU A 102 20.23 -16.99 4.55
C LEU A 102 19.32 -16.54 3.38
N PRO A 103 18.76 -17.43 2.53
CA PRO A 103 17.85 -16.98 1.48
C PRO A 103 16.58 -16.33 2.04
N MET A 104 16.12 -16.76 3.22
CA MET A 104 14.97 -16.15 3.89
C MET A 104 15.26 -14.76 4.44
N ALA A 105 16.45 -14.53 5.00
CA ALA A 105 16.90 -13.19 5.39
C ALA A 105 16.99 -12.26 4.17
N LEU A 106 17.45 -12.78 3.03
CA LEU A 106 17.49 -12.04 1.77
C LEU A 106 16.08 -11.69 1.28
N LEU A 107 15.15 -12.66 1.24
CA LEU A 107 13.76 -12.42 0.83
C LEU A 107 13.08 -11.36 1.71
N VAL A 108 13.24 -11.45 3.03
CA VAL A 108 12.66 -10.48 3.98
C VAL A 108 13.34 -9.11 3.83
N GLY A 109 14.67 -9.07 3.70
CA GLY A 109 15.42 -7.83 3.54
C GLY A 109 15.06 -7.09 2.24
N VAL A 110 15.00 -7.80 1.12
CA VAL A 110 14.57 -7.25 -0.18
C VAL A 110 13.11 -6.83 -0.12
N GLY A 111 12.22 -7.65 0.46
CA GLY A 111 10.81 -7.29 0.64
C GLY A 111 10.63 -6.00 1.46
N ALA A 112 11.35 -5.89 2.59
CA ALA A 112 11.34 -4.68 3.41
C ALA A 112 11.89 -3.46 2.65
N ALA A 113 12.97 -3.63 1.87
CA ALA A 113 13.53 -2.58 1.03
C ALA A 113 12.57 -2.13 -0.07
N ILE A 114 11.83 -3.06 -0.70
CA ILE A 114 10.81 -2.75 -1.72
C ILE A 114 9.66 -1.97 -1.09
N VAL A 115 9.16 -2.39 0.08
CA VAL A 115 8.08 -1.69 0.78
C VAL A 115 8.53 -0.29 1.20
N LEU A 116 9.71 -0.16 1.80
CA LEU A 116 10.26 1.13 2.22
C LEU A 116 10.54 2.04 1.02
N GLY A 117 11.18 1.50 -0.02
CA GLY A 117 11.46 2.21 -1.26
C GLY A 117 10.18 2.68 -1.95
N GLY A 118 9.19 1.80 -2.06
CA GLY A 118 7.88 2.10 -2.60
C GLY A 118 7.11 3.13 -1.78
N ALA A 119 7.24 3.12 -0.45
CA ALA A 119 6.66 4.16 0.40
C ALA A 119 7.35 5.52 0.15
N ILE A 120 8.69 5.55 0.04
CA ILE A 120 9.43 6.78 -0.22
C ILE A 120 9.10 7.35 -1.60
N THR A 121 9.17 6.53 -2.66
CA THR A 121 8.98 6.98 -4.05
C THR A 121 7.50 7.15 -4.41
N GLY A 122 6.63 6.34 -3.84
CA GLY A 122 5.19 6.36 -4.09
C GLY A 122 4.42 7.38 -3.25
N THR A 123 4.93 7.72 -2.05
CA THR A 123 4.24 8.68 -1.16
C THR A 123 5.12 9.88 -0.79
N LEU A 124 6.21 9.70 -0.06
CA LEU A 124 6.96 10.81 0.53
C LEU A 124 7.53 11.80 -0.50
N ILE A 125 8.14 11.31 -1.58
CA ILE A 125 8.72 12.17 -2.62
C ILE A 125 7.60 12.92 -3.37
N PRO A 126 6.56 12.26 -3.92
CA PRO A 126 5.44 12.96 -4.55
C PRO A 126 4.76 13.97 -3.64
N GLN A 127 4.52 13.62 -2.37
CA GLN A 127 3.89 14.52 -1.39
C GLN A 127 4.76 15.75 -1.10
N SER A 128 6.08 15.56 -0.94
CA SER A 128 7.04 16.67 -0.78
C SER A 128 7.08 17.58 -2.01
N ARG A 129 7.09 16.99 -3.21
CA ARG A 129 7.04 17.75 -4.48
C ARG A 129 5.72 18.50 -4.64
N ALA A 130 4.59 17.90 -4.29
CA ALA A 130 3.29 18.56 -4.33
C ALA A 130 3.25 19.77 -3.37
N ALA A 131 3.80 19.64 -2.16
CA ALA A 131 3.94 20.75 -1.22
C ALA A 131 4.84 21.86 -1.78
N MET A 132 5.97 21.53 -2.41
CA MET A 132 6.81 22.53 -3.10
C MET A 132 6.09 23.20 -4.27
N HIS A 133 5.31 22.44 -5.05
CA HIS A 133 4.57 22.96 -6.19
C HIS A 133 3.47 23.93 -5.75
N SER A 134 2.77 23.64 -4.64
CA SER A 134 1.75 24.56 -4.08
C SER A 134 2.31 25.92 -3.62
N LEU A 135 3.64 26.06 -3.52
CA LEU A 135 4.31 27.33 -3.23
C LEU A 135 4.74 28.11 -4.49
N ARG A 136 4.69 27.49 -5.67
CA ARG A 136 5.03 28.18 -6.93
C ARG A 136 3.83 29.02 -7.37
N MET A 137 4.02 30.33 -7.38
CA MET A 137 3.03 31.32 -7.85
C MET A 137 2.83 31.29 -9.38
N SER A 138 3.71 30.60 -10.11
CA SER A 138 3.81 30.70 -11.56
C SER A 138 2.93 29.67 -12.25
N GLU A 139 1.64 29.99 -12.39
CA GLU A 139 0.67 29.54 -13.43
C GLU A 139 -0.76 30.06 -13.14
N ALA A 140 -0.94 30.82 -12.05
CA ALA A 140 -2.22 31.43 -11.67
C ALA A 140 -2.57 32.71 -12.46
N THR A 141 -2.43 32.70 -13.79
CA THR A 141 -2.94 33.80 -14.63
C THR A 141 -3.82 33.40 -15.79
N SER A 142 -4.31 32.16 -15.91
CA SER A 142 -5.19 31.87 -17.05
C SER A 142 -6.32 30.87 -16.89
N ASP A 143 -6.61 30.31 -15.72
CA ASP A 143 -7.81 29.48 -15.63
C ASP A 143 -8.44 29.48 -14.23
N LEU A 144 -9.68 29.99 -14.18
CA LEU A 144 -10.60 30.01 -13.05
C LEU A 144 -10.22 30.87 -11.84
N GLY A 145 -10.51 32.18 -11.88
CA GLY A 145 -11.06 32.98 -10.75
C GLY A 145 -10.40 32.99 -9.37
N ASN A 146 -9.34 32.22 -9.10
CA ASN A 146 -8.64 32.16 -7.83
C ASN A 146 -7.89 33.47 -7.66
N SER A 147 -8.39 34.28 -6.73
CA SER A 147 -7.79 35.56 -6.42
C SER A 147 -6.34 35.36 -5.97
N ALA A 148 -5.42 36.26 -6.34
CA ALA A 148 -4.03 36.24 -5.85
C ALA A 148 -3.95 36.17 -4.30
N PHE A 149 -5.01 36.61 -3.63
CA PHE A 149 -5.19 36.53 -2.19
C PHE A 149 -5.37 35.08 -1.67
N GLU A 150 -6.09 34.22 -2.39
CA GLU A 150 -6.26 32.81 -2.00
C GLU A 150 -4.96 32.03 -2.10
N HIS A 151 -4.19 32.25 -3.17
CA HIS A 151 -2.87 31.64 -3.33
C HIS A 151 -1.90 32.09 -2.23
N LEU A 152 -1.88 33.38 -1.91
CA LEU A 152 -1.07 33.91 -0.82
C LEU A 152 -1.47 33.29 0.52
N THR A 153 -2.78 33.19 0.78
CA THR A 153 -3.29 32.61 2.03
C THR A 153 -2.91 31.13 2.15
N ASN A 154 -3.06 30.35 1.07
CA ASN A 154 -2.68 28.94 1.05
C ASN A 154 -1.17 28.75 1.28
N ALA A 155 -0.34 29.53 0.59
CA ALA A 155 1.12 29.48 0.76
C ALA A 155 1.53 29.83 2.19
N VAL A 156 0.92 30.86 2.81
CA VAL A 156 1.17 31.23 4.20
C VAL A 156 0.75 30.13 5.16
N ILE A 157 -0.45 29.56 5.00
CA ILE A 157 -0.94 28.45 5.84
C ILE A 157 0.00 27.25 5.72
N LEU A 158 0.45 26.91 4.51
CA LEU A 158 1.34 25.78 4.28
C LEU A 158 2.72 26.01 4.91
N ILE A 159 3.34 27.17 4.70
CA ILE A 159 4.65 27.48 5.30
C ILE A 159 4.56 27.52 6.82
N VAL A 160 3.58 28.25 7.36
CA VAL A 160 3.43 28.37 8.83
C VAL A 160 3.08 27.01 9.43
N GLY A 161 2.16 26.26 8.83
CA GLY A 161 1.76 24.92 9.29
C GLY A 161 2.93 23.94 9.26
N THR A 162 3.70 23.89 8.16
CA THR A 162 4.88 23.01 8.04
C THR A 162 5.97 23.37 9.05
N LEU A 163 6.26 24.65 9.25
CA LEU A 163 7.22 25.09 10.26
C LEU A 163 6.76 24.74 11.69
N CYS A 164 5.49 25.01 12.02
CA CYS A 164 4.93 24.67 13.33
C CYS A 164 4.99 23.17 13.61
N THR A 165 4.66 22.35 12.62
CA THR A 165 4.68 20.88 12.75
C THR A 165 6.09 20.32 12.87
N LEU A 166 7.06 20.84 12.11
CA LEU A 166 8.48 20.47 12.29
C LEU A 166 8.99 20.84 13.69
N ILE A 167 8.60 22.01 14.19
CA ILE A 167 8.98 22.47 15.54
C ILE A 167 8.32 21.63 16.64
N TYR A 168 7.11 21.13 16.41
CA TYR A 168 6.45 20.14 17.28
C TYR A 168 7.27 18.85 17.39
N PHE A 169 7.76 18.32 16.26
CA PHE A 169 8.55 17.07 16.24
C PHE A 169 10.03 17.23 16.61
N ARG A 170 10.48 18.44 16.95
CA ARG A 170 11.85 18.68 17.39
C ARG A 170 12.09 18.03 18.77
N PHE A 171 12.55 16.78 18.75
CA PHE A 171 13.07 16.06 19.92
C PHE A 171 14.29 16.81 20.46
N THR A 172 14.05 17.69 21.44
CA THR A 172 15.13 18.43 22.09
C THR A 172 15.65 17.55 23.21
N THR A 173 16.67 16.74 22.93
CA THR A 173 17.43 16.02 23.97
C THR A 173 18.17 17.07 24.82
N GLY A 174 17.66 17.29 26.03
CA GLY A 174 18.32 17.95 27.17
C GLY A 174 19.34 19.07 26.90
N ALA A 175 18.91 20.32 27.08
CA ALA A 175 19.80 21.36 27.61
C ALA A 175 18.96 22.28 28.51
N ARG A 176 18.83 21.88 29.79
CA ARG A 176 18.39 22.77 30.88
C ARG A 176 19.50 23.78 31.10
N ASP A 177 19.51 24.84 30.30
CA ASP A 177 20.36 25.99 30.56
C ASP A 177 19.47 27.20 30.81
N SER A 178 19.59 27.78 32.01
CA SER A 178 18.65 28.75 32.59
C SER A 178 18.49 30.03 31.75
N LYS A 179 19.42 30.29 30.82
CA LYS A 179 19.38 31.41 29.87
C LYS A 179 18.50 31.18 28.63
N LEU A 180 17.95 29.98 28.42
CA LEU A 180 17.05 29.68 27.28
C LEU A 180 15.56 29.98 27.55
N GLN A 181 15.17 30.34 28.78
CA GLN A 181 13.75 30.55 29.16
C GLN A 181 13.01 31.60 28.33
N ILE A 182 13.70 32.60 27.76
CA ILE A 182 13.06 33.66 26.96
C ILE A 182 12.67 33.13 25.56
N ILE A 183 13.44 32.18 25.01
CA ILE A 183 13.14 31.55 23.71
C ILE A 183 12.08 30.44 23.87
N GLU A 184 11.89 29.92 25.09
CA GLU A 184 10.96 28.83 25.35
C GLU A 184 9.48 29.23 25.18
N ARG A 185 9.08 30.47 25.48
CA ARG A 185 7.66 30.89 25.40
C ARG A 185 7.08 30.93 23.98
N PRO A 186 7.67 31.62 22.98
CA PRO A 186 7.15 31.58 21.61
C PRO A 186 7.26 30.17 21.00
N MET A 187 8.30 29.42 21.37
CA MET A 187 8.49 28.04 20.92
C MET A 187 7.39 27.09 21.44
N GLN A 188 6.90 27.30 22.66
CA GLN A 188 5.79 26.52 23.22
C GLN A 188 4.48 26.74 22.45
N ILE A 189 4.15 27.99 22.11
CA ILE A 189 2.94 28.32 21.33
C ILE A 189 3.01 27.65 19.95
N LEU A 190 4.16 27.75 19.28
CA LEU A 190 4.35 27.19 17.95
C LEU A 190 4.25 25.65 17.94
N ARG A 191 4.70 24.99 19.01
CA ARG A 191 4.50 23.54 19.22
C ARG A 191 3.04 23.17 19.41
N VAL A 192 2.25 23.97 20.14
CA VAL A 192 0.81 23.71 20.32
C VAL A 192 0.08 23.85 18.98
N ILE A 193 0.39 24.88 18.20
CA ILE A 193 -0.16 25.06 16.85
C ILE A 193 0.20 23.86 15.97
N GLY A 194 1.46 23.41 15.99
CA GLY A 194 1.89 22.22 15.27
C GLY A 194 1.12 20.96 15.69
N ARG A 195 0.90 20.76 16.99
CA ARG A 195 0.10 19.64 17.51
C ARG A 195 -1.34 19.68 17.01
N VAL A 196 -1.97 20.86 17.02
CA VAL A 196 -3.34 21.04 16.50
C VAL A 196 -3.39 20.71 15.02
N PHE A 197 -2.42 21.19 14.24
CA PHE A 197 -2.35 20.91 12.80
C PHE A 197 -2.24 19.40 12.53
N ILE A 198 -1.40 18.68 13.27
CA ILE A 198 -1.28 17.22 13.20
C ILE A 198 -2.59 16.53 13.58
N GLY A 199 -3.27 17.00 14.62
CA GLY A 199 -4.57 16.47 15.03
C GLY A 199 -5.62 16.62 13.92
N ILE A 200 -5.66 17.79 13.26
CA ILE A 200 -6.56 18.06 12.14
C ILE A 200 -6.23 17.17 10.94
N THR A 201 -4.94 17.03 10.58
CA THR A 201 -4.56 16.20 9.42
C THR A 201 -4.85 14.73 9.65
N PHE A 202 -4.54 14.16 10.84
CA PHE A 202 -4.94 12.79 11.16
C PHE A 202 -6.45 12.61 11.18
N GLY A 203 -7.20 13.59 11.71
CA GLY A 203 -8.66 13.60 11.67
C GLY A 203 -9.20 13.56 10.23
N ALA A 204 -8.64 14.38 9.35
CA ALA A 204 -9.00 14.39 7.93
C ALA A 204 -8.65 13.07 7.22
N MET A 205 -7.47 12.50 7.48
CA MET A 205 -7.09 11.20 6.92
C MET A 205 -8.00 10.07 7.41
N TYR A 206 -8.35 10.07 8.69
CA TYR A 206 -9.28 9.09 9.27
C TYR A 206 -10.70 9.24 8.69
N ALA A 207 -11.21 10.47 8.59
CA ALA A 207 -12.50 10.74 7.97
C ALA A 207 -12.53 10.29 6.50
N GLY A 208 -11.45 10.55 5.75
CA GLY A 208 -11.29 10.07 4.38
C GLY A 208 -11.28 8.55 4.28
N ALA A 209 -10.56 7.86 5.17
CA ALA A 209 -10.54 6.40 5.21
C ALA A 209 -11.92 5.81 5.56
N LEU A 210 -12.63 6.41 6.53
CA LEU A 210 -13.98 6.02 6.91
C LEU A 210 -14.97 6.26 5.77
N MET A 211 -14.88 7.40 5.09
CA MET A 211 -15.72 7.72 3.93
C MET A 211 -15.48 6.72 2.80
N ALA A 212 -14.22 6.38 2.50
CA ALA A 212 -13.89 5.35 1.52
C ALA A 212 -14.45 3.98 1.90
N ALA A 213 -14.37 3.61 3.19
CA ALA A 213 -14.95 2.35 3.68
C ALA A 213 -16.48 2.31 3.55
N ILE A 214 -17.18 3.41 3.88
CA ILE A 214 -18.63 3.53 3.72
C ILE A 214 -19.00 3.48 2.23
N ILE A 215 -18.28 4.18 1.36
CA ILE A 215 -18.50 4.14 -0.09
C ILE A 215 -18.32 2.71 -0.61
N ALA A 216 -17.23 2.04 -0.25
CA ALA A 216 -16.99 0.66 -0.64
C ALA A 216 -18.13 -0.28 -0.17
N LEU A 217 -18.62 -0.10 1.06
CA LEU A 217 -19.75 -0.87 1.58
C LEU A 217 -21.04 -0.58 0.80
N ALA A 218 -21.32 0.68 0.50
CA ALA A 218 -22.48 1.10 -0.28
C ALA A 218 -22.44 0.52 -1.70
N GLU A 219 -21.28 0.54 -2.36
CA GLU A 219 -21.08 -0.09 -3.67
C GLU A 219 -21.36 -1.60 -3.63
N ARG A 220 -20.89 -2.31 -2.59
CA ARG A 220 -21.18 -3.75 -2.44
C ARG A 220 -22.66 -4.02 -2.17
N ALA A 221 -23.33 -3.18 -1.38
CA ALA A 221 -24.76 -3.29 -1.13
C ALA A 221 -25.59 -3.02 -2.39
N GLN A 222 -25.25 -1.97 -3.15
CA GLN A 222 -25.88 -1.66 -4.43
C GLN A 222 -25.66 -2.78 -5.45
N PHE A 223 -24.44 -3.32 -5.54
CA PHE A 223 -24.13 -4.47 -6.38
C PHE A 223 -25.04 -5.67 -6.06
N LEU A 224 -25.18 -6.04 -4.78
CA LEU A 224 -26.08 -7.12 -4.39
C LEU A 224 -27.56 -6.82 -4.72
N GLY A 225 -27.99 -5.57 -4.54
CA GLY A 225 -29.33 -5.13 -4.95
C GLY A 225 -29.57 -5.31 -6.45
N ASN A 226 -28.61 -4.92 -7.28
CA ASN A 226 -28.68 -5.08 -8.74
C ASN A 226 -28.75 -6.56 -9.15
N VAL A 227 -27.93 -7.41 -8.52
CA VAL A 227 -27.95 -8.87 -8.78
C VAL A 227 -29.32 -9.46 -8.44
N ILE A 228 -29.93 -9.06 -7.32
CA ILE A 228 -31.27 -9.52 -6.94
C ILE A 228 -32.32 -9.06 -7.95
N SER A 229 -32.27 -7.79 -8.40
CA SER A 229 -33.23 -7.30 -9.40
C SER A 229 -33.12 -8.03 -10.73
N GLU A 230 -31.90 -8.36 -11.16
CA GLU A 230 -31.65 -9.09 -12.41
C GLU A 230 -32.14 -10.54 -12.31
N ILE A 231 -31.93 -11.22 -11.17
CA ILE A 231 -32.46 -12.57 -10.93
C ILE A 231 -33.98 -12.60 -10.88
N LEU A 232 -34.61 -11.57 -10.28
CA LEU A 232 -36.06 -11.46 -10.20
C LEU A 232 -36.72 -10.99 -11.50
N GLY A 233 -35.93 -10.66 -12.54
CA GLY A 233 -36.44 -10.14 -13.81
C GLY A 233 -37.16 -8.81 -13.67
N ILE A 234 -36.81 -8.01 -12.67
CA ILE A 234 -37.42 -6.70 -12.41
C ILE A 234 -36.85 -5.62 -13.36
N PHE A 235 -35.76 -5.90 -14.07
CA PHE A 235 -35.30 -5.21 -15.27
C PHE A 235 -34.51 -6.16 -16.17
#